data_AF-A0A2D9L867-F1
#
_entry.id   AF-A0A2D9L867-F1
#
_cell.length_a   1.000
_cell.length_b   1.000
_cell.length_c   1.000
_cell.angle_alpha   90.00
_cell.angle_beta   90.00
_cell.angle_gamma   90.00
#
_symmetry.space_group_name_H-M   'P 1'
#
loop_
_entity.id
_entity.type
_entity.pdbx_description
1 polymer ?
#
loop_
_entity_poly.entity_id
_entity_poly.type
_entity_poly.pdbx_seq_one_letter_code
_entity_poly.pdbx_strand_id
1 'polypeptide(L)'
;MTDLSMANNTQSMVFDVQAIRRDFPILNQEINGKPLVYLDNGASAQKPQAVLDAMDRYYREMHSNVHRGAHTLGDRATAAFEGARETVRQFLNASSTREIIWTRGTTEAINLVANGLAPRLKAGDEILV
;
A
#
# COMPACT_ATOMS: atom_id res chain seq x y z
N MET A 1 -30.79 -29.65 29.87
CA MET A 1 -30.08 -28.54 30.52
C MET A 1 -28.65 -28.61 29.99
N THR A 2 -28.45 -28.08 28.79
CA THR A 2 -27.18 -28.20 28.06
C THR A 2 -26.40 -26.93 28.33
N ASP A 3 -25.24 -27.12 28.94
CA ASP A 3 -24.32 -26.09 29.36
C ASP A 3 -23.84 -25.25 28.16
N LEU A 4 -24.18 -23.96 28.18
CA LEU A 4 -23.84 -22.97 27.15
C LEU A 4 -22.50 -22.25 27.46
N SER A 5 -21.66 -22.78 28.35
CA SER A 5 -20.43 -22.11 28.81
C SER A 5 -19.24 -22.13 27.84
N MET A 6 -19.40 -22.59 26.58
CA MET A 6 -18.30 -22.74 25.62
C MET A 6 -18.42 -21.81 24.41
N ALA A 7 -18.66 -20.51 24.60
CA ALA A 7 -18.51 -19.53 23.52
C ALA A 7 -18.37 -18.09 24.06
N ASN A 8 -17.25 -17.78 24.71
CA ASN A 8 -16.83 -16.38 24.90
C ASN A 8 -15.31 -16.32 25.10
N ASN A 9 -14.56 -16.64 24.04
CA ASN A 9 -13.15 -16.28 23.97
C ASN A 9 -12.84 -15.53 22.68
N THR A 10 -13.63 -14.51 22.38
CA THR A 10 -13.19 -13.39 21.54
C THR A 10 -12.31 -12.52 22.43
N GLN A 11 -11.02 -12.85 22.51
CA GLN A 11 -10.02 -11.88 22.95
C GLN A 11 -10.15 -10.66 22.04
N SER A 12 -10.79 -9.62 22.55
CA SER A 12 -10.71 -8.28 21.99
C SER A 12 -9.24 -7.91 21.93
N MET A 13 -8.66 -7.87 20.73
CA MET A 13 -7.35 -7.27 20.55
C MET A 13 -7.48 -5.79 20.91
N VAL A 14 -6.90 -5.42 22.05
CA VAL A 14 -6.87 -4.03 22.51
C VAL A 14 -6.02 -3.23 21.52
N PHE A 15 -6.63 -2.22 20.90
CA PHE A 15 -5.95 -1.30 20.00
C PHE A 15 -5.09 -0.31 20.81
N ASP A 16 -3.76 -0.51 20.84
CA ASP A 16 -2.81 0.41 21.48
C ASP A 16 -2.36 1.51 20.49
N VAL A 17 -3.05 2.64 20.53
CA VAL A 17 -2.73 3.81 19.71
C VAL A 17 -1.35 4.40 20.02
N GLN A 18 -0.86 4.28 21.26
CA GLN A 18 0.45 4.83 21.64
C GLN A 18 1.57 3.98 21.06
N ALA A 19 1.40 2.65 21.00
CA ALA A 19 2.30 1.78 20.26
C ALA A 19 2.37 2.16 18.78
N ILE A 20 1.22 2.30 18.12
CA ILE A 20 1.17 2.65 16.70
C ILE A 20 1.83 4.02 16.44
N ARG A 21 1.58 5.03 17.28
CA ARG A 21 2.17 6.36 17.10
C ARG A 21 3.71 6.34 17.17
N ARG A 22 4.30 5.45 17.97
CA ARG A 22 5.77 5.29 18.05
C ARG A 22 6.37 4.82 16.72
N ASP A 23 5.60 4.12 15.89
CA ASP A 23 6.05 3.68 14.57
C ASP A 23 6.10 4.83 13.54
N PHE A 24 5.59 6.02 13.84
CA PHE A 24 5.61 7.19 12.93
C PHE A 24 6.53 8.29 13.48
N PRO A 25 7.84 8.28 13.15
CA PRO A 25 8.82 9.19 13.75
C PRO A 25 8.44 10.67 13.67
N ILE A 26 7.81 11.08 12.56
CA ILE A 26 7.43 12.47 12.33
C ILE A 26 6.43 13.00 13.35
N LEU A 27 5.62 12.14 13.98
CA LEU A 27 4.63 12.54 14.98
C LEU A 27 5.24 13.02 16.30
N ASN A 28 6.56 12.84 16.50
CA ASN A 28 7.31 13.36 17.65
C ASN A 28 7.88 14.77 17.41
N GLN A 29 7.64 15.36 16.24
CA GLN A 29 8.14 16.70 15.93
C GLN A 29 7.31 17.81 16.58
N GLU A 30 7.96 18.95 16.77
CA GLU A 30 7.30 20.22 17.08
C GLU A 30 7.25 21.11 15.83
N ILE A 31 6.10 21.75 15.61
CA ILE A 31 5.89 22.75 14.56
C ILE A 31 5.49 24.06 15.23
N ASN A 32 6.24 25.13 14.98
CA ASN A 32 6.04 26.43 15.61
C ASN A 32 6.05 26.37 17.15
N GLY A 33 6.95 25.56 17.72
CA GLY A 33 7.10 25.37 19.17
C GLY A 33 5.93 24.63 19.83
N LYS A 34 5.13 23.88 19.07
CA LYS A 34 4.00 23.08 19.58
C LYS A 34 4.06 21.64 19.04
N PRO A 35 3.62 20.63 19.81
CA PRO A 35 3.54 19.26 19.30
C PRO A 35 2.73 19.14 18.01
N LEU A 36 3.22 18.36 17.06
CA LEU A 36 2.53 18.13 15.80
C LEU A 36 1.18 17.42 15.99
N VAL A 37 0.11 18.06 15.50
CA VAL A 37 -1.23 17.45 15.33
C VAL A 37 -1.57 17.47 13.84
N TYR A 38 -1.25 16.38 13.15
CA TYR A 38 -1.42 16.28 11.69
C TYR A 38 -2.82 15.77 11.32
N LEU A 39 -3.70 16.67 10.88
CA LEU A 39 -5.11 16.39 10.53
C LEU A 39 -5.38 16.48 9.02
N ASP A 40 -4.34 16.38 8.19
CA ASP A 40 -4.44 16.48 6.73
C ASP A 40 -4.15 15.14 6.01
N ASN A 41 -4.49 14.02 6.66
CA ASN A 41 -4.20 12.67 6.15
C ASN A 41 -4.94 12.34 4.84
N GLY A 42 -6.03 13.06 4.55
CA GLY A 42 -6.77 12.92 3.29
C GLY A 42 -5.98 13.41 2.06
N ALA A 43 -5.05 14.35 2.25
CA ALA A 43 -4.12 14.78 1.19
C ALA A 43 -2.94 13.80 1.07
N SER A 44 -2.30 13.43 2.18
CA SER A 44 -1.28 12.37 2.23
C SER A 44 -1.03 11.90 3.66
N ALA A 45 -0.95 10.58 3.88
CA ALA A 45 -0.66 10.05 5.21
C ALA A 45 0.84 10.12 5.57
N GLN A 46 1.15 10.13 6.87
CA GLN A 46 2.51 9.91 7.36
C GLN A 46 2.93 8.44 7.18
N LYS A 47 4.23 8.18 7.25
CA LYS A 47 4.84 6.90 6.86
C LYS A 47 5.39 6.23 8.12
N PRO A 48 5.05 4.96 8.40
CA PRO A 48 5.64 4.26 9.52
C PRO A 48 7.11 3.90 9.22
N GLN A 49 7.90 3.66 10.25
CA GLN A 49 9.33 3.35 10.17
C GLN A 49 9.60 2.17 9.22
N ALA A 50 8.78 1.13 9.27
CA ALA A 50 8.91 -0.04 8.39
C ALA A 50 8.88 0.30 6.88
N VAL A 51 8.09 1.31 6.48
CA VAL A 51 8.03 1.78 5.08
C VAL A 51 9.31 2.54 4.73
N LEU A 52 9.80 3.38 5.64
CA LEU A 52 11.06 4.12 5.45
C LEU A 52 12.24 3.16 5.33
N ASP A 53 12.32 2.16 6.21
CA ASP A 53 13.38 1.15 6.22
C ASP A 53 13.36 0.29 4.95
N ALA A 54 12.17 -0.09 4.47
CA ALA A 54 12.05 -0.86 3.23
C ALA A 54 12.58 -0.08 2.02
N MET A 55 12.27 1.22 1.94
CA MET A 55 12.77 2.11 0.88
C MET A 55 14.29 2.30 0.97
N ASP A 56 14.82 2.59 2.17
CA ASP A 56 16.25 2.77 2.40
C ASP A 56 17.04 1.49 2.07
N ARG A 57 16.57 0.34 2.57
CA ARG A 57 17.15 -0.97 2.26
C ARG A 57 17.14 -1.27 0.75
N TYR A 58 16.05 -0.95 0.06
CA TYR A 58 15.98 -1.14 -1.39
C TYR A 58 17.13 -0.42 -2.10
N TYR A 59 17.30 0.87 -1.81
CA TYR A 59 18.31 1.69 -2.47
C TYR A 59 19.74 1.34 -2.06
N ARG A 60 19.97 0.94 -0.81
CA ARG A 60 21.31 0.60 -0.32
C ARG A 60 21.78 -0.77 -0.76
N GLU A 61 20.89 -1.76 -0.89
CA GLU A 61 21.29 -3.17 -0.95
C GLU A 61 20.87 -3.90 -2.23
N MET A 62 19.87 -3.42 -2.97
CA MET A 62 19.24 -4.19 -4.05
C MET A 62 18.85 -3.38 -5.30
N HIS A 63 19.05 -2.07 -5.33
CA HIS A 63 18.64 -1.24 -6.46
C HIS A 63 19.20 -1.75 -7.80
N SER A 64 18.28 -2.12 -8.69
CA SER A 64 18.57 -2.54 -10.06
C SER A 64 17.32 -2.44 -10.92
N ASN A 65 17.47 -2.49 -12.25
CA ASN A 65 16.33 -2.58 -13.14
C ASN A 65 15.65 -3.94 -13.00
N VAL A 66 14.39 -3.92 -12.57
CA VAL A 66 13.55 -5.11 -12.44
C VAL A 66 13.31 -5.78 -13.80
N HIS A 67 13.17 -7.10 -13.81
CA HIS A 67 12.95 -7.96 -14.99
C HIS A 67 14.02 -7.88 -16.09
N ARG A 68 15.15 -7.22 -15.84
CA ARG A 68 16.26 -7.07 -16.81
C ARG A 68 17.58 -7.69 -16.32
N GLY A 69 17.54 -8.52 -15.27
CA GLY A 69 18.73 -9.07 -14.63
C GLY A 69 19.09 -10.48 -15.10
N ALA A 70 20.31 -10.65 -15.59
CA ALA A 70 21.03 -11.94 -15.59
C ALA A 70 22.03 -12.02 -14.40
N HIS A 71 21.86 -11.15 -13.40
CA HIS A 71 22.77 -10.97 -12.27
C HIS A 71 22.00 -10.76 -10.96
N THR A 72 22.66 -11.08 -9.84
CA THR A 72 22.05 -11.18 -8.49
C THR A 72 21.24 -9.96 -8.06
N LEU A 73 21.70 -8.74 -8.32
CA LEU A 73 20.95 -7.53 -7.93
C LEU A 73 19.62 -7.38 -8.70
N GLY A 74 19.58 -7.79 -9.97
CA GLY A 74 18.37 -7.75 -10.78
C GLY A 74 17.33 -8.75 -10.28
N ASP A 75 17.77 -9.95 -9.89
CA ASP A 75 16.90 -10.98 -9.30
C ASP A 75 16.33 -10.50 -7.96
N ARG A 76 17.16 -9.90 -7.09
CA ARG A 76 16.70 -9.35 -5.80
C ARG A 76 15.69 -8.23 -5.97
N ALA A 77 15.97 -7.26 -6.86
CA ALA A 77 15.04 -6.18 -7.16
C ALA A 77 13.71 -6.71 -7.71
N THR A 78 13.78 -7.67 -8.65
CA THR A 78 12.60 -8.29 -9.26
C THR A 78 11.77 -9.05 -8.24
N ALA A 79 12.41 -9.84 -7.37
CA ALA A 79 11.73 -10.57 -6.31
C ALA A 79 11.03 -9.63 -5.31
N ALA A 80 11.68 -8.52 -4.92
CA ALA A 80 11.07 -7.52 -4.04
C ALA A 80 9.87 -6.82 -4.70
N PHE A 81 10.00 -6.47 -5.98
CA PHE A 81 8.96 -5.80 -6.76
C PHE A 81 7.72 -6.68 -7.00
N GLU A 82 7.92 -7.93 -7.40
CA GLU A 82 6.82 -8.90 -7.57
C GLU A 82 6.26 -9.38 -6.22
N GLY A 83 7.09 -9.44 -5.17
CA GLY A 83 6.61 -9.67 -3.80
C GLY A 83 5.65 -8.57 -3.33
N ALA A 84 5.96 -7.30 -3.62
CA ALA A 84 5.04 -6.20 -3.35
C ALA A 84 3.72 -6.33 -4.13
N ARG A 85 3.77 -6.87 -5.36
CA ARG A 85 2.58 -7.10 -6.19
C ARG A 85 1.69 -8.18 -5.59
N GLU A 86 2.27 -9.26 -5.07
CA GLU A 86 1.54 -10.30 -4.36
C GLU A 86 0.90 -9.77 -3.07
N THR A 87 1.61 -8.94 -2.30
CA THR A 87 1.04 -8.28 -1.12
C THR A 87 -0.19 -7.44 -1.48
N VAL A 88 -0.14 -6.66 -2.56
CA VAL A 88 -1.30 -5.86 -3.01
C VAL A 88 -2.42 -6.76 -3.54
N ARG A 89 -2.10 -7.83 -4.28
CA ARG A 89 -3.09 -8.81 -4.72
C ARG A 89 -3.85 -9.40 -3.53
N GLN A 90 -3.15 -9.80 -2.48
CA GLN A 90 -3.75 -10.30 -1.23
C GLN A 90 -4.60 -9.22 -0.55
N PHE A 91 -4.07 -8.01 -0.41
CA PHE A 91 -4.76 -6.90 0.25
C PHE A 91 -6.10 -6.55 -0.43
N LEU A 92 -6.15 -6.58 -1.76
CA LEU A 92 -7.36 -6.34 -2.54
C LEU A 92 -8.19 -7.60 -2.79
N ASN A 93 -7.70 -8.77 -2.36
CA ASN A 93 -8.28 -10.08 -2.66
C ASN A 93 -8.50 -10.33 -4.17
N ALA A 94 -7.58 -9.86 -5.01
CA ALA A 94 -7.63 -10.09 -6.47
C ALA A 94 -7.27 -11.55 -6.80
N SER A 95 -7.78 -12.06 -7.92
CA SER A 95 -7.60 -13.48 -8.30
C SER A 95 -6.18 -13.78 -8.77
N SER A 96 -5.50 -12.79 -9.36
CA SER A 96 -4.16 -12.95 -9.90
C SER A 96 -3.32 -11.68 -9.73
N THR A 97 -2.01 -11.84 -9.57
CA THR A 97 -1.07 -10.72 -9.59
C THR A 97 -1.08 -9.98 -10.93
N ARG A 98 -1.48 -10.65 -12.03
CA ARG A 98 -1.61 -10.03 -13.36
C ARG A 98 -2.71 -8.98 -13.45
N GLU A 99 -3.64 -8.96 -12.49
CA GLU A 99 -4.70 -7.94 -12.38
C GLU A 99 -4.20 -6.68 -11.65
N ILE A 100 -3.00 -6.72 -11.06
CA ILE A 100 -2.41 -5.60 -10.33
C ILE A 100 -1.45 -4.85 -11.25
N ILE A 101 -1.84 -3.66 -11.69
CA ILE A 101 -1.05 -2.79 -12.56
C ILE A 101 -0.48 -1.62 -11.76
N TRP A 102 0.85 -1.50 -11.76
CA TRP A 102 1.52 -0.38 -11.10
C TRP A 102 1.36 0.90 -11.91
N THR A 103 0.98 1.96 -11.23
CA THR A 103 0.91 3.34 -11.74
C THR A 103 1.47 4.28 -10.68
N ARG A 104 1.68 5.55 -11.02
CA ARG A 104 2.17 6.59 -10.11
C ARG A 104 1.11 7.05 -9.11
N GLY A 105 -0.16 6.73 -9.34
CA GLY A 105 -1.27 7.09 -8.46
C GLY A 105 -2.64 6.94 -9.11
N THR A 106 -3.70 7.19 -8.34
CA THR A 106 -5.10 7.00 -8.75
C THR A 106 -5.46 7.72 -10.04
N THR A 107 -4.99 8.96 -10.23
CA THR A 107 -5.27 9.74 -11.44
C THR A 107 -4.70 9.09 -12.71
N GLU A 108 -3.47 8.55 -12.65
CA GLU A 108 -2.88 7.85 -13.80
C GLU A 108 -3.60 6.52 -14.07
N ALA A 109 -4.00 5.79 -13.03
CA ALA A 109 -4.78 4.56 -13.16
C ALA A 109 -6.12 4.78 -13.86
N ILE A 110 -6.87 5.83 -13.47
CA ILE A 110 -8.14 6.19 -14.12
C ILE A 110 -7.90 6.55 -15.59
N ASN A 111 -6.86 7.35 -15.88
CA ASN A 111 -6.53 7.73 -17.24
C ASN A 111 -6.10 6.53 -18.10
N LEU A 112 -5.39 5.56 -17.53
CA LEU A 112 -5.02 4.33 -18.22
C LEU A 112 -6.28 3.58 -18.69
N VAL A 113 -7.28 3.44 -17.80
CA VAL A 113 -8.56 2.81 -18.14
C VAL A 113 -9.33 3.63 -19.17
N ALA A 114 -9.44 4.95 -18.98
CA ALA A 114 -10.17 5.83 -19.89
C ALA A 114 -9.60 5.78 -21.31
N ASN A 115 -8.27 5.88 -21.46
CA ASN A 115 -7.61 5.82 -22.77
C ASN A 115 -7.71 4.41 -23.40
N GLY A 116 -7.67 3.34 -22.59
CA GLY A 116 -7.87 1.98 -23.08
C GLY A 116 -9.30 1.67 -23.51
N LEU A 117 -10.29 2.30 -22.88
CA LEU A 117 -11.71 2.13 -23.19
C LEU A 117 -12.17 3.03 -24.35
N ALA A 118 -11.58 4.22 -24.52
CA ALA A 118 -12.02 5.23 -25.48
C ALA A 118 -12.27 4.70 -26.91
N PRO A 119 -11.42 3.84 -27.51
CA PRO A 119 -11.67 3.29 -28.84
C PRO A 119 -12.91 2.39 -28.95
N ARG A 120 -13.45 1.94 -27.82
CA ARG A 120 -14.63 1.06 -27.74
C ARG A 120 -15.93 1.83 -27.55
N LEU A 121 -15.86 3.11 -27.19
CA LEU A 121 -17.03 3.97 -27.00
C LEU A 121 -17.50 4.52 -28.36
N LYS A 122 -18.82 4.65 -28.50
CA LYS A 122 -19.49 5.16 -29.69
C LYS A 122 -20.37 6.36 -29.34
N ALA A 123 -20.72 7.14 -30.36
CA ALA A 123 -21.71 8.19 -30.20
C ALA A 123 -23.04 7.60 -29.70
N GLY A 124 -23.56 8.16 -28.61
CA GLY A 124 -24.76 7.69 -27.93
C GLY A 124 -24.52 6.77 -26.73
N ASP A 125 -23.27 6.32 -26.49
CA ASP A 125 -22.93 5.61 -25.25
C ASP A 125 -22.90 6.58 -24.05
N GLU A 126 -23.25 6.09 -22.86
CA GLU A 126 -23.28 6.86 -21.62
C GLU A 126 -22.26 6.31 -20.60
N ILE A 127 -21.62 7.22 -19.85
CA ILE A 127 -20.74 6.88 -18.72
C ILE A 127 -21.39 7.42 -17.44
N LEU A 128 -21.71 6.53 -16.51
CA LEU A 128 -22.23 6.88 -15.19
C LEU A 128 -21.08 7.01 -14.19
N VAL A 129 -21.12 8.05 -13.34
CA VAL A 129 -20.11 8.35 -12.31
C VAL A 129 -20.76 8.60 -10.95
#